data_AF-A0A3N8GDY5-F1
#
_entry.id   AF-A0A3N8GDY5-F1
#
_cell.length_a   1.000
_cell.length_b   1.000
_cell.length_c   1.000
_cell.angle_alpha   90.00
_cell.angle_beta   90.00
_cell.angle_gamma   90.00
#
_symmetry.space_group_name_H-M   'P 1'
#
loop_
_entity.id
_entity.type
_entity.pdbx_description
1 polymer ?
#
loop_
_entity_poly.entity_id
_entity_poly.type
_entity_poly.pdbx_seq_one_letter_code
_entity_poly.pdbx_strand_id
1 'polypeptide(L)'
;MVTSPAPPDPLVAAHIPRGHPVVTRDYSLFTIAIHDMVERIGSWLDDQVDGATIFGPSRFGKSSAVDHWLQRLLSERHGGFVPLVIWSHTDSGSSQAVGSFYAHLLDASGHRLAQARRSPLERQTMLVERWIELAAQGGGRFLVLVIDEAQGMSQREWLWLVELHSLLEKQRIRLCVFSIASLLVITLWVIARLGQRLRLRVFLNR
;
A
#
# COMPACT_ATOMS: atom_id res chain seq x y z
N MET A 1 -5.06 -11.89 -49.52
CA MET A 1 -4.19 -11.51 -48.38
C MET A 1 -4.66 -10.17 -47.87
N VAL A 2 -5.28 -10.13 -46.69
CA VAL A 2 -5.69 -8.87 -46.05
C VAL A 2 -4.46 -8.31 -45.35
N THR A 3 -3.91 -7.23 -45.89
CA THR A 3 -2.87 -6.43 -45.23
C THR A 3 -3.46 -5.79 -43.98
N SER A 4 -3.01 -6.21 -42.80
CA SER A 4 -3.36 -5.56 -41.54
C SER A 4 -2.91 -4.09 -41.60
N PRO A 5 -3.74 -3.10 -41.21
CA PRO A 5 -3.33 -1.71 -41.18
C PRO A 5 -2.18 -1.52 -40.19
N ALA A 6 -1.17 -0.76 -40.59
CA ALA A 6 -0.05 -0.40 -39.71
C ALA A 6 -0.59 0.23 -38.41
N PRO A 7 0.01 -0.07 -37.25
CA PRO A 7 -0.41 0.54 -36.00
C PRO A 7 -0.29 2.07 -36.12
N PRO A 8 -1.26 2.84 -35.61
CA PRO A 8 -1.24 4.29 -35.69
C PRO A 8 0.04 4.83 -35.05
N ASP A 9 0.61 5.88 -35.65
CA ASP A 9 1.76 6.57 -35.09
C ASP A 9 1.46 6.99 -33.64
N PRO A 10 2.36 6.69 -32.69
CA PRO A 10 2.13 7.07 -31.31
C PRO A 10 2.00 8.59 -31.22
N LEU A 11 1.06 9.08 -30.38
CA LEU A 11 0.84 10.51 -30.07
C LEU A 11 2.00 11.12 -29.25
N VAL A 12 3.23 10.69 -29.51
CA VAL A 12 4.46 11.07 -28.83
C VAL A 12 5.36 11.71 -29.88
N ALA A 13 5.89 12.90 -29.58
CA ALA A 13 6.75 13.60 -30.52
C ALA A 13 7.96 12.73 -30.91
N ALA A 14 8.27 12.66 -32.21
CA ALA A 14 9.26 11.75 -32.78
C ALA A 14 10.70 11.89 -32.20
N HIS A 15 10.99 13.01 -31.54
CA HIS A 15 12.28 13.28 -30.89
C HIS A 15 12.39 12.74 -29.47
N ILE A 16 11.29 12.26 -28.87
CA ILE A 16 11.29 11.75 -27.49
C ILE A 16 11.60 10.24 -27.53
N PRO A 17 12.67 9.78 -26.86
CA PRO A 17 12.99 8.35 -26.78
C PRO A 17 11.81 7.57 -26.22
N ARG A 18 11.55 6.36 -26.76
CA ARG A 18 10.43 5.51 -26.29
C ARG A 18 10.55 5.09 -24.83
N GLY A 19 11.76 5.08 -24.27
CA GLY A 19 12.04 4.83 -22.85
C GLY A 19 12.04 6.09 -21.98
N HIS A 20 11.70 7.26 -22.52
CA HIS A 20 11.67 8.49 -21.76
C HIS A 20 10.51 8.48 -20.74
N PRO A 21 10.70 8.95 -19.49
CA PRO A 21 9.68 8.95 -18.45
C PRO A 21 8.32 9.53 -18.86
N VAL A 22 8.31 10.58 -19.70
CA VAL A 22 7.08 11.17 -20.26
C VAL A 22 6.29 10.19 -21.15
N VAL A 23 6.99 9.26 -21.81
CA VAL A 23 6.40 8.25 -22.69
C VAL A 23 5.98 7.01 -21.91
N THR A 24 6.82 6.56 -20.97
CA THR A 24 6.53 5.42 -20.09
C THR A 24 5.54 5.77 -18.98
N ARG A 25 5.29 7.07 -18.76
CA ARG A 25 4.57 7.64 -17.61
C ARG A 25 5.20 7.29 -16.25
N ASP A 26 6.45 6.85 -16.27
CA ASP A 26 7.24 6.53 -15.08
C ASP A 26 7.98 7.78 -14.60
N TYR A 27 7.23 8.84 -14.29
CA TYR A 27 7.78 10.03 -13.65
C TYR A 27 6.89 10.45 -12.50
N SER A 28 7.55 10.66 -11.37
CA SER A 28 6.95 11.22 -10.17
C SER A 28 7.76 12.44 -9.78
N LEU A 29 7.12 13.61 -9.74
CA LEU A 29 7.80 14.82 -9.29
C LEU A 29 7.85 14.80 -7.76
N PHE A 30 9.05 14.81 -7.20
CA PHE A 30 9.23 14.98 -5.77
C PHE A 30 8.73 16.38 -5.35
N THR A 31 7.76 16.43 -4.45
CA THR A 31 7.21 17.70 -3.94
C THR A 31 7.40 17.80 -2.44
N ILE A 32 7.29 19.02 -1.89
CA ILE A 32 7.35 19.26 -0.44
C ILE A 32 6.30 18.42 0.29
N ALA A 33 5.09 18.26 -0.28
CA ALA A 33 4.05 17.42 0.28
C ALA A 33 4.45 15.93 0.37
N ILE A 34 5.27 15.44 -0.56
CA ILE A 34 5.82 14.07 -0.53
C ILE A 34 6.86 13.96 0.58
N HIS A 35 7.76 14.95 0.68
CA HIS A 35 8.75 15.00 1.76
C HIS A 35 8.07 14.98 3.14
N ASP A 36 7.09 15.86 3.36
CA ASP A 36 6.36 15.96 4.63
C ASP A 36 5.61 14.67 4.96
N MET A 37 5.01 14.02 3.95
CA MET A 37 4.36 12.72 4.11
C MET A 37 5.35 11.65 4.59
N VAL A 38 6.51 11.55 3.93
CA VAL A 38 7.54 10.57 4.26
C VAL A 38 8.15 10.83 5.62
N GLU A 39 8.44 12.08 5.95
CA GLU A 39 8.94 12.48 7.26
C GLU A 39 7.95 12.14 8.37
N ARG A 40 6.65 12.33 8.12
CA ARG A 40 5.60 11.98 9.07
C ARG A 40 5.48 10.48 9.27
N ILE A 41 5.48 9.70 8.20
CA ILE A 41 5.47 8.23 8.27
C ILE A 41 6.72 7.74 9.02
N GLY A 42 7.89 8.27 8.70
CA GLY A 42 9.14 7.97 9.40
C GLY A 42 9.05 8.26 10.90
N SER A 43 8.56 9.44 11.29
CA SER A 43 8.33 9.78 12.70
C SER A 43 7.34 8.83 13.40
N TRP A 44 6.29 8.39 12.71
CA TRP A 44 5.36 7.42 13.27
C TRP A 44 5.96 6.03 13.39
N LEU A 45 6.86 5.64 12.49
CA LEU A 45 7.62 4.40 12.62
C LEU A 45 8.59 4.48 13.80
N ASP A 46 9.30 5.61 13.97
CA ASP A 46 10.19 5.88 15.10
C ASP A 46 9.44 5.83 16.44
N ASP A 47 8.26 6.46 16.50
CA ASP A 47 7.35 6.45 17.66
C ASP A 47 6.64 5.10 17.85
N GLN A 48 6.85 4.17 16.93
CA GLN A 48 6.16 2.90 16.83
C GLN A 48 4.64 3.06 16.99
N VAL A 49 4.03 3.86 16.14
CA VAL A 49 2.58 4.04 16.06
C VAL A 49 1.98 2.83 15.33
N ASP A 50 0.90 2.28 15.86
CA ASP A 50 0.25 1.08 15.30
C ASP A 50 -0.57 1.36 14.03
N GLY A 51 -0.95 2.61 13.83
CA GLY A 51 -1.56 3.03 12.60
C GLY A 51 -1.86 4.53 12.57
N ALA A 52 -1.91 5.05 11.35
CA ALA A 52 -2.27 6.43 11.13
C ALA A 52 -2.96 6.63 9.79
N THR A 53 -3.61 7.78 9.66
CA THR A 53 -4.27 8.17 8.41
C THR A 53 -3.72 9.48 7.92
N ILE A 54 -3.35 9.49 6.64
CA ILE A 54 -2.89 10.65 5.90
C ILE A 54 -4.02 11.07 4.97
N PHE A 55 -4.52 12.27 5.20
CA PHE A 55 -5.53 12.87 4.34
C PHE A 55 -4.87 13.85 3.37
N GLY A 56 -5.27 13.82 2.10
CA GLY A 56 -4.88 14.85 1.15
C GLY A 56 -5.74 14.82 -0.12
N PRO A 57 -5.94 15.94 -0.84
CA PRO A 57 -6.80 15.97 -2.01
C PRO A 57 -6.34 14.98 -3.10
N SER A 58 -7.27 14.46 -3.90
CA SER A 58 -6.95 13.59 -5.05
C SER A 58 -6.03 14.34 -6.03
N ARG A 59 -5.12 13.62 -6.71
CA ARG A 59 -4.15 14.15 -7.70
C ARG A 59 -2.97 14.97 -7.15
N PHE A 60 -2.74 14.99 -5.84
CA PHE A 60 -1.51 15.54 -5.24
C PHE A 60 -0.29 14.61 -5.35
N GLY A 61 -0.34 13.61 -6.24
CA GLY A 61 0.76 12.67 -6.41
C GLY A 61 0.96 11.68 -5.26
N LYS A 62 0.00 11.52 -4.35
CA LYS A 62 0.10 10.61 -3.17
C LYS A 62 0.43 9.17 -3.56
N SER A 63 -0.32 8.58 -4.49
CA SER A 63 -0.10 7.21 -4.98
C SER A 63 1.29 7.07 -5.61
N SER A 64 1.64 7.99 -6.50
CA SER A 64 2.96 8.02 -7.15
C SER A 64 4.10 8.27 -6.15
N ALA A 65 3.85 9.04 -5.09
CA ALA A 65 4.80 9.26 -4.02
C ALA A 65 5.09 7.97 -3.25
N VAL A 66 4.03 7.25 -2.90
CA VAL A 66 4.10 5.99 -2.17
C VAL A 66 4.82 4.93 -3.00
N ASP A 67 4.37 4.74 -4.25
CA ASP A 67 4.89 3.70 -5.14
C ASP A 67 6.36 3.91 -5.51
N HIS A 68 6.79 5.15 -5.75
CA HIS A 68 8.14 5.42 -6.27
C HIS A 68 9.16 5.87 -5.21
N TRP A 69 8.72 6.49 -4.10
CA TRP A 69 9.64 7.16 -3.18
C TRP A 69 9.64 6.59 -1.78
N LEU A 70 8.49 6.11 -1.28
CA LEU A 70 8.35 5.80 0.14
C LEU A 70 9.31 4.71 0.61
N GLN A 71 9.41 3.60 -0.13
CA GLN A 71 10.31 2.51 0.25
C GLN A 71 11.77 2.98 0.29
N ARG A 72 12.20 3.73 -0.72
CA ARG A 72 13.58 4.23 -0.84
C ARG A 72 13.92 5.20 0.28
N LEU A 73 13.07 6.20 0.50
CA LEU A 73 13.31 7.25 1.50
C LEU A 73 13.25 6.71 2.94
N LEU A 74 12.33 5.78 3.22
CA LEU A 74 12.31 5.12 4.53
C LEU A 74 13.56 4.26 4.74
N SER A 75 14.01 3.54 3.71
CA SER A 75 15.23 2.72 3.83
C SER A 75 16.47 3.58 4.04
N GLU A 76 16.56 4.73 3.35
CA GLU A 76 17.63 5.73 3.54
C GLU A 76 17.61 6.31 4.97
N ARG A 77 16.44 6.67 5.49
CA ARG A 77 16.27 7.22 6.84
C ARG A 77 16.65 6.21 7.93
N HIS A 78 16.20 4.97 7.81
CA HIS A 78 16.41 3.94 8.83
C HIS A 78 17.71 3.14 8.64
N GLY A 79 18.48 3.43 7.59
CA GLY A 79 19.76 2.77 7.32
C GLY A 79 19.65 1.27 7.05
N GLY A 80 18.47 0.78 6.63
CA GLY A 80 18.17 -0.64 6.51
C GLY A 80 16.89 -0.93 5.74
N PHE A 81 16.63 -2.22 5.50
CA PHE A 81 15.42 -2.65 4.81
C PHE A 81 14.20 -2.47 5.71
N VAL A 82 13.26 -1.64 5.29
CA VAL A 82 11.96 -1.50 5.96
C VAL A 82 10.96 -2.49 5.34
N PRO A 83 10.40 -3.44 6.11
CA PRO A 83 9.39 -4.38 5.64
C PRO A 83 8.09 -3.66 5.27
N LEU A 84 8.02 -3.14 4.05
CA LEU A 84 6.93 -2.30 3.55
C LEU A 84 6.11 -3.06 2.51
N VAL A 85 4.79 -3.10 2.71
CA VAL A 85 3.81 -3.57 1.72
C VAL A 85 2.95 -2.38 1.36
N ILE A 86 2.90 -2.05 0.06
CA ILE A 86 2.05 -1.00 -0.48
C ILE A 86 0.90 -1.66 -1.23
N TRP A 87 -0.32 -1.38 -0.81
CA TRP A 87 -1.52 -1.87 -1.47
C TRP A 87 -2.40 -0.69 -1.88
N SER A 88 -2.57 -0.52 -3.19
CA SER A 88 -3.46 0.47 -3.78
C SER A 88 -4.81 -0.18 -4.06
N HIS A 89 -5.86 0.28 -3.38
CA HIS A 89 -7.19 -0.28 -3.54
C HIS A 89 -7.80 0.19 -4.88
N THR A 90 -8.16 -0.76 -5.75
CA THR A 90 -8.86 -0.49 -7.00
C THR A 90 -10.28 -1.03 -6.93
N ASP A 91 -11.24 -0.18 -7.29
CA ASP A 91 -12.68 -0.44 -7.22
C ASP A 91 -13.14 -1.30 -8.42
N SER A 92 -12.36 -2.31 -8.79
CA SER A 92 -12.80 -3.33 -9.74
C SER A 92 -13.78 -4.23 -9.01
N GLY A 93 -15.05 -4.29 -9.43
CA GLY A 93 -16.18 -4.96 -8.76
C GLY A 93 -16.02 -6.45 -8.38
N SER A 94 -14.84 -7.04 -8.51
CA SER A 94 -14.39 -8.33 -7.96
C SER A 94 -13.98 -8.29 -6.49
N SER A 95 -13.83 -7.11 -5.87
CA SER A 95 -13.30 -6.92 -4.50
C SER A 95 -14.23 -7.37 -3.36
N GLN A 96 -15.44 -7.87 -3.64
CA GLN A 96 -16.39 -8.27 -2.58
C GLN A 96 -16.11 -9.65 -1.95
N ALA A 97 -15.21 -10.44 -2.53
CA ALA A 97 -14.87 -11.77 -2.01
C ALA A 97 -13.60 -11.74 -1.14
N VAL A 98 -13.67 -12.36 0.05
CA VAL A 98 -12.53 -12.57 0.98
C VAL A 98 -11.27 -13.05 0.25
N GLY A 99 -11.44 -14.00 -0.67
CA GLY A 99 -10.33 -14.58 -1.43
C GLY A 99 -9.69 -13.64 -2.43
N SER A 100 -10.41 -12.60 -2.90
CA SER A 100 -9.88 -11.54 -3.77
C SER A 100 -9.06 -10.54 -2.95
N PHE A 101 -9.56 -10.15 -1.78
CA PHE A 101 -8.84 -9.30 -0.83
C PHE A 101 -7.47 -9.89 -0.45
N TYR A 102 -7.41 -11.15 -0.02
CA TYR A 102 -6.13 -11.80 0.28
C TYR A 102 -5.23 -11.95 -0.94
N ALA A 103 -5.81 -12.17 -2.13
CA ALA A 103 -5.02 -12.24 -3.36
C ALA A 103 -4.38 -10.88 -3.71
N HIS A 104 -5.11 -9.77 -3.57
CA HIS A 104 -4.59 -8.43 -3.81
C HIS A 104 -3.47 -8.06 -2.83
N LEU A 105 -3.62 -8.38 -1.55
CA LEU A 105 -2.55 -8.16 -0.56
C LEU A 105 -1.32 -9.05 -0.81
N LEU A 106 -1.54 -10.28 -1.28
CA LEU A 106 -0.47 -11.21 -1.61
C LEU A 106 0.30 -10.74 -2.86
N ASP A 107 -0.41 -10.19 -3.85
CA ASP A 107 0.17 -9.55 -5.03
C ASP A 107 0.99 -8.32 -4.64
N ALA A 108 0.44 -7.44 -3.81
CA ALA A 108 1.13 -6.28 -3.23
C ALA A 108 2.39 -6.64 -2.44
N SER A 109 2.44 -7.82 -1.82
CA SER A 109 3.63 -8.32 -1.10
C SER A 109 4.73 -8.92 -2.02
N GLY A 110 4.54 -8.82 -3.34
CA GLY A 110 5.46 -9.32 -4.37
C GLY A 110 5.50 -10.84 -4.47
N HIS A 111 4.43 -11.55 -4.07
CA HIS A 111 4.44 -13.00 -4.07
C HIS A 111 4.11 -13.57 -5.45
N ARG A 112 5.05 -14.34 -6.03
CA ARG A 112 4.96 -14.93 -7.38
C ARG A 112 3.72 -15.81 -7.63
N LEU A 113 3.03 -16.27 -6.59
CA LEU A 113 1.86 -17.15 -6.68
C LEU A 113 0.54 -16.45 -6.32
N ALA A 114 0.51 -15.12 -6.31
CA ALA A 114 -0.69 -14.34 -5.95
C ALA A 114 -1.92 -14.68 -6.82
N GLN A 115 -1.70 -15.01 -8.09
CA GLN A 115 -2.76 -15.30 -9.07
C GLN A 115 -3.18 -16.78 -9.16
N ALA A 116 -2.59 -17.67 -8.36
CA ALA A 116 -2.96 -19.08 -8.37
C ALA A 116 -4.40 -19.29 -7.85
N ARG A 117 -5.17 -20.19 -8.51
CA ARG A 117 -6.46 -20.64 -7.97
C ARG A 117 -6.21 -21.41 -6.66
N ARG A 118 -6.64 -20.81 -5.55
CA ARG A 118 -6.55 -21.37 -4.20
C ARG A 118 -7.78 -21.00 -3.41
N SER A 119 -8.06 -21.76 -2.36
CA SER A 119 -9.11 -21.42 -1.41
C SER A 119 -8.77 -20.12 -0.67
N PRO A 120 -9.78 -19.38 -0.16
CA PRO A 120 -9.54 -18.18 0.63
C PRO A 120 -8.66 -18.42 1.87
N LEU A 121 -8.83 -19.58 2.52
CA LEU A 121 -8.07 -19.96 3.71
C LEU A 121 -6.58 -20.18 3.38
N GLU A 122 -6.28 -20.90 2.29
CA GLU A 122 -4.90 -21.09 1.85
C GLU A 122 -4.23 -19.75 1.51
N ARG A 123 -4.96 -18.83 0.86
CA ARG A 123 -4.43 -17.49 0.57
C ARG A 123 -4.12 -16.70 1.84
N GLN A 124 -4.98 -16.81 2.86
CA GLN A 124 -4.75 -16.17 4.15
C GLN A 124 -3.48 -16.72 4.82
N THR A 125 -3.32 -18.04 4.89
CA THR A 125 -2.13 -18.68 5.46
C THR A 125 -0.86 -18.23 4.74
N MET A 126 -0.87 -18.27 3.40
CA MET A 126 0.26 -17.82 2.59
C MET A 126 0.60 -16.35 2.78
N LEU A 127 -0.42 -15.49 2.90
CA LEU A 127 -0.22 -14.07 3.17
C LEU A 127 0.46 -13.86 4.52
N VAL A 128 -0.02 -14.55 5.56
CA VAL A 128 0.55 -14.47 6.90
C VAL A 128 2.01 -14.96 6.90
N GLU A 129 2.29 -16.10 6.28
CA GLU A 129 3.65 -16.64 6.13
C GLU A 129 4.56 -15.64 5.40
N ARG A 130 4.08 -15.08 4.28
CA ARG A 130 4.83 -14.09 3.51
C ARG A 130 5.14 -12.82 4.32
N TRP A 131 4.19 -12.36 5.12
CA TRP A 131 4.36 -11.19 5.97
C TRP A 131 5.30 -11.47 7.15
N ILE A 132 5.30 -12.69 7.69
CA ILE A 132 6.31 -13.15 8.67
C ILE A 132 7.71 -13.09 8.06
N GLU A 133 7.89 -13.61 6.84
CA GLU A 133 9.17 -13.55 6.14
C GLU A 133 9.64 -12.12 5.91
N LEU A 134 8.77 -11.24 5.44
CA LEU A 134 9.10 -9.83 5.22
C LEU A 134 9.50 -9.14 6.51
N ALA A 135 8.76 -9.35 7.60
CA ALA A 135 9.09 -8.78 8.91
C ALA A 135 10.47 -9.25 9.37
N ALA A 136 10.80 -10.53 9.19
CA ALA A 136 12.10 -11.09 9.55
C ALA A 136 13.26 -10.51 8.70
N GLN A 137 13.03 -10.22 7.41
CA GLN A 137 14.04 -9.61 6.53
C GLN A 137 14.46 -8.21 6.99
N GLY A 138 13.56 -7.45 7.62
CA GLY A 138 13.89 -6.14 8.20
C GLY A 138 14.68 -6.21 9.50
N GLY A 139 15.10 -7.40 9.96
CA GLY A 139 15.82 -7.58 11.22
C GLY A 139 14.97 -7.35 12.48
N GLY A 140 13.66 -7.18 12.31
CA GLY A 140 12.72 -6.90 13.39
C GLY A 140 11.54 -7.86 13.41
N ARG A 141 10.52 -7.52 14.20
CA ARG A 141 9.22 -8.17 14.19
C ARG A 141 8.11 -7.16 13.91
N PHE A 142 8.34 -6.34 12.88
CA PHE A 142 7.38 -5.33 12.46
C PHE A 142 7.20 -5.37 10.94
N LEU A 143 5.99 -5.05 10.51
CA LEU A 143 5.62 -4.92 9.11
C LEU A 143 4.83 -3.62 8.96
N VAL A 144 5.13 -2.88 7.90
CA VAL A 144 4.44 -1.65 7.55
C VAL A 144 3.52 -1.94 6.37
N LEU A 145 2.22 -1.73 6.55
CA LEU A 145 1.23 -1.78 5.49
C LEU A 145 0.76 -0.37 5.16
N VAL A 146 0.95 0.04 3.91
CA VAL A 146 0.40 1.29 3.39
C VAL A 146 -0.77 0.94 2.47
N ILE A 147 -1.93 1.49 2.78
CA ILE A 147 -3.17 1.33 2.03
C ILE A 147 -3.44 2.65 1.30
N ASP A 148 -3.27 2.65 -0.01
CA ASP A 148 -3.65 3.79 -0.85
C ASP A 148 -5.10 3.66 -1.34
N GLU A 149 -5.75 4.81 -1.55
CA GLU A 149 -7.18 4.93 -1.86
C GLU A 149 -8.09 4.23 -0.83
N ALA A 150 -7.72 4.33 0.46
CA ALA A 150 -8.38 3.64 1.57
C ALA A 150 -9.88 3.99 1.74
N GLN A 151 -10.36 5.08 1.16
CA GLN A 151 -11.78 5.41 1.16
C GLN A 151 -12.64 4.46 0.31
N GLY A 152 -12.04 3.70 -0.61
CA GLY A 152 -12.76 2.69 -1.40
C GLY A 152 -12.99 1.38 -0.64
N MET A 153 -12.26 1.14 0.46
CA MET A 153 -12.40 -0.09 1.22
C MET A 153 -13.76 -0.19 1.91
N SER A 154 -14.40 -1.33 1.74
CA SER A 154 -15.64 -1.69 2.42
C SER A 154 -15.41 -2.02 3.90
N GLN A 155 -16.47 -1.93 4.70
CA GLN A 155 -16.43 -2.30 6.12
C GLN A 155 -15.97 -3.76 6.34
N ARG A 156 -16.30 -4.67 5.41
CA ARG A 156 -15.88 -6.08 5.50
C ARG A 156 -14.38 -6.25 5.31
N GLU A 157 -13.77 -5.56 4.35
CA GLU A 157 -12.33 -5.62 4.13
C GLU A 157 -11.55 -5.09 5.33
N TRP A 158 -12.06 -4.04 5.98
CA TRP A 158 -11.49 -3.56 7.25
C TRP A 158 -11.57 -4.61 8.38
N LEU A 159 -12.67 -5.36 8.48
CA LEU A 159 -12.78 -6.45 9.46
C LEU A 159 -11.79 -7.57 9.19
N TRP A 160 -11.57 -7.94 7.93
CA TRP A 160 -10.56 -8.93 7.56
C TRP A 160 -9.14 -8.44 7.88
N LEU A 161 -8.87 -7.14 7.73
CA LEU A 161 -7.58 -6.58 8.13
C LEU A 161 -7.37 -6.65 9.65
N VAL A 162 -8.41 -6.39 10.46
CA VAL A 162 -8.35 -6.56 11.92
C VAL A 162 -8.10 -8.02 12.31
N GLU A 163 -8.69 -8.96 11.58
CA GLU A 163 -8.43 -10.39 11.75
C GLU A 163 -6.97 -10.74 11.44
N LEU A 164 -6.44 -10.27 10.30
CA LEU A 164 -5.03 -10.44 9.93
C LEU A 164 -4.08 -9.85 10.98
N HIS A 165 -4.37 -8.64 11.47
CA HIS A 165 -3.60 -8.02 12.56
C HIS A 165 -3.53 -8.94 13.78
N SER A 166 -4.68 -9.49 14.19
CA SER A 166 -4.77 -10.39 15.34
C SER A 166 -4.00 -11.70 15.13
N LEU A 167 -3.94 -12.21 13.89
CA LEU A 167 -3.14 -13.40 13.55
C LEU A 167 -1.64 -13.13 13.64
N LEU A 168 -1.19 -11.97 13.15
CA LEU A 168 0.22 -11.57 13.22
C LEU A 168 0.66 -11.27 14.65
N GLU A 169 -0.20 -10.66 15.45
CA GLU A 169 0.06 -10.38 16.87
C GLU A 169 0.32 -11.68 17.66
N LYS A 170 -0.44 -12.76 17.36
CA LYS A 170 -0.19 -14.10 17.92
C LYS A 170 1.20 -14.63 17.55
N GLN A 171 1.71 -14.27 16.38
CA GLN A 171 3.06 -14.60 15.92
C GLN A 171 4.12 -13.60 16.40
N ARG A 172 3.76 -12.68 17.31
CA ARG A 172 4.61 -11.61 17.86
C ARG A 172 5.10 -10.63 16.78
N ILE A 173 4.34 -10.46 15.72
CA ILE A 173 4.60 -9.46 14.68
C ILE A 173 3.69 -8.27 14.88
N ARG A 174 4.30 -7.09 14.88
CA ARG A 174 3.60 -5.82 14.90
C ARG A 174 3.25 -5.39 13.49
N LEU A 175 1.97 -5.17 13.23
CA LEU A 175 1.50 -4.62 11.95
C LEU A 175 1.18 -3.13 12.15
N CYS A 176 1.94 -2.25 11.47
CA CYS A 176 1.67 -0.82 11.42
C CYS A 176 0.88 -0.49 10.16
N VAL A 177 -0.35 0.02 10.30
CA VAL A 177 -1.23 0.30 9.15
C VAL A 177 -1.33 1.81 8.89
N PHE A 178 -0.80 2.25 7.75
CA PHE A 178 -0.95 3.61 7.25
C PHE A 178 -1.99 3.66 6.14
N SER A 179 -3.05 4.44 6.35
CA SER A 179 -4.11 4.62 5.36
C SER A 179 -3.98 6.00 4.70
N ILE A 180 -4.05 6.03 3.38
CA ILE A 180 -4.03 7.25 2.59
C ILE A 180 -5.41 7.40 1.97
N ALA A 181 -6.08 8.50 2.30
CA ALA A 181 -7.44 8.73 1.85
C ALA A 181 -7.62 10.13 1.27
N SER A 182 -8.42 10.21 0.20
CA SER A 182 -8.79 11.49 -0.43
C SER A 182 -10.02 12.15 0.20
N LEU A 183 -10.81 11.42 0.99
CA LEU A 183 -12.05 11.89 1.63
C LEU A 183 -12.10 11.49 3.11
N LEU A 184 -12.61 12.40 3.95
CA LEU A 184 -12.61 12.32 5.43
C LEU A 184 -13.68 11.37 6.01
N VAL A 185 -14.21 10.43 5.24
CA VAL A 185 -15.58 9.95 5.48
C VAL A 185 -15.68 8.64 6.28
N ILE A 186 -14.66 7.76 6.31
CA ILE A 186 -14.86 6.40 6.88
C ILE A 186 -13.80 5.96 7.91
N THR A 187 -12.67 6.64 8.04
CA THR A 187 -11.54 6.10 8.83
C THR A 187 -11.75 6.16 10.35
N LEU A 188 -12.58 7.06 10.85
CA LEU A 188 -12.82 7.25 12.29
C LEU A 188 -13.41 6.01 12.98
N TRP A 189 -14.24 5.20 12.30
CA TRP A 189 -14.88 4.02 12.90
C TRP A 189 -13.91 2.84 13.03
N VAL A 190 -13.03 2.66 12.03
CA VAL A 190 -11.97 1.65 12.04
C VAL A 190 -10.89 2.02 13.05
N ILE A 191 -10.52 3.31 13.10
CA ILE A 191 -9.63 3.86 14.11
C ILE A 191 -10.22 3.70 15.51
N ALA A 192 -11.53 3.90 15.71
CA ALA A 192 -12.16 3.68 17.02
C ALA A 192 -12.12 2.20 17.46
N ARG A 193 -12.23 1.25 16.52
CA ARG A 193 -12.24 -0.19 16.82
C ARG A 193 -10.85 -0.81 16.96
N LEU A 194 -9.87 -0.33 16.19
CA LEU A 194 -8.43 -0.61 16.40
C LEU A 194 -7.89 0.13 17.63
N GLY A 195 -8.40 1.33 17.91
CA GLY A 195 -7.97 2.24 18.98
C GLY A 195 -8.28 1.77 20.40
N GLN A 196 -9.17 0.77 20.58
CA GLN A 196 -9.31 0.10 21.87
C GLN A 196 -8.14 -0.85 22.20
N ARG A 197 -7.21 -1.07 21.26
CA ARG A 197 -5.97 -1.86 21.47
C ARG A 197 -4.69 -1.17 21.00
N LEU A 198 -4.76 -0.08 20.23
CA LEU A 198 -3.62 0.48 19.49
C LEU A 198 -3.55 2.01 19.64
N ARG A 199 -2.33 2.58 19.75
CA ARG A 199 -2.13 4.05 19.80
C ARG A 199 -2.21 4.61 18.37
N LEU A 200 -3.33 5.19 17.98
CA LEU A 200 -3.55 5.72 16.63
C LEU A 200 -3.37 7.25 16.56
N ARG A 201 -2.85 7.76 15.44
CA ARG A 201 -2.68 9.20 15.16
C ARG A 201 -3.32 9.58 13.81
N VAL A 202 -3.87 10.78 13.70
CA VAL A 202 -4.47 11.31 12.46
C VAL A 202 -3.68 12.52 11.97
N PHE A 203 -3.40 12.61 10.66
CA PHE A 203 -2.74 13.75 10.03
C PHE A 203 -3.50 14.24 8.80
N LEU A 204 -3.71 15.56 8.74
CA LEU A 204 -4.23 16.25 7.57
C LEU A 204 -3.06 16.88 6.81
N ASN A 205 -2.80 16.42 5.58
CA ASN A 205 -1.91 17.12 4.66
C ASN A 205 -2.70 18.31 4.08
N ARG A 206 -2.36 19.53 4.50
CA ARG A 206 -3.00 20.78 4.04
C ARG A 206 -2.28 21.35 2.84
#